data_AF-A0AAQ2IPR6-F1
#
_entry.id   AF-A0AAQ2IPR6-F1
#
_cell.length_a   1.000
_cell.length_b   1.000
_cell.length_c   1.000
_cell.angle_alpha   90.00
_cell.angle_beta   90.00
_cell.angle_gamma   90.00
#
_symmetry.space_group_name_H-M   'P 1'
#
loop_
_entity.id
_entity.type
_entity.pdbx_description
1 polymer ?
#
loop_
_entity_poly.entity_id
_entity_poly.type
_entity_poly.pdbx_seq_one_letter_code
_entity_poly.pdbx_strand_id
1 'polypeptide(L)'
;FDSQVTESVKRLTQYACRGQKQPTGLHFPLLPDSNVLIGCMNNDPDQSYLLGFALNDTQPSVVTSANNTQNVLCSRGQNLLMFDDTPNTPHIVLQTLAGNQHLVLHGDKKQPYIHWLAQLGAMNIFAAKDIQLGSV
;
A
#
# COMPACT_ATOMS: atom_id res chain seq x y z
N PHE A 1 22.89 13.18 22.22
CA PHE A 1 23.32 12.19 21.23
C PHE A 1 23.52 12.93 19.93
N ASP A 2 24.78 13.24 19.60
CA ASP A 2 25.11 13.83 18.30
C ASP A 2 24.75 12.81 17.22
N SER A 3 23.86 13.20 16.31
CA SER A 3 23.50 12.37 15.16
C SER A 3 24.67 12.39 14.17
N GLN A 4 25.64 11.49 14.35
CA GLN A 4 26.51 11.12 13.26
C GLN A 4 25.64 10.44 12.20
N VAL A 5 25.32 11.20 11.15
CA VAL A 5 24.60 10.70 9.98
C VAL A 5 25.56 9.79 9.24
N THR A 6 25.28 8.50 9.21
CA THR A 6 25.95 7.56 8.31
C THR A 6 25.70 7.95 6.86
N GLU A 7 26.63 7.62 5.96
CA GLU A 7 26.45 7.84 4.53
C GLU A 7 25.14 7.23 4.00
N SER A 8 24.67 7.74 2.86
CA SER A 8 23.44 7.26 2.23
C SER A 8 23.54 5.77 1.87
N VAL A 9 22.75 4.93 2.54
CA VAL A 9 22.68 3.49 2.28
C VAL A 9 21.81 3.22 1.04
N LYS A 10 22.29 2.35 0.14
CA LYS A 10 21.52 1.91 -1.03
C LYS A 10 20.35 1.05 -0.57
N ARG A 11 19.22 1.11 -1.27
CA ARG A 11 18.00 0.39 -0.90
C ARG A 11 17.52 -0.55 -2.01
N LEU A 12 17.14 -1.76 -1.63
CA LEU A 12 16.40 -2.69 -2.47
C LEU A 12 14.97 -2.19 -2.70
N THR A 13 14.50 -2.18 -3.95
CA THR A 13 13.12 -1.85 -4.29
C THR A 13 12.47 -3.01 -5.04
N GLN A 14 11.17 -3.19 -4.83
CA GLN A 14 10.39 -4.21 -5.53
C GLN A 14 10.24 -3.91 -7.02
N TYR A 15 10.26 -2.63 -7.41
CA TYR A 15 10.10 -2.22 -8.80
C TYR A 15 10.81 -0.89 -9.07
N ALA A 16 11.65 -0.89 -10.11
CA ALA A 16 12.24 0.29 -10.73
C ALA A 16 12.67 -0.06 -12.15
N CYS A 17 12.52 0.85 -13.10
CA CYS A 17 12.95 0.63 -14.49
C CYS A 17 14.11 1.54 -14.89
N ARG A 18 15.09 0.95 -15.58
CA ARG A 18 16.16 1.69 -16.25
C ARG A 18 15.67 2.26 -17.58
N GLY A 19 16.25 3.39 -17.99
CA GLY A 19 16.11 3.92 -19.36
C GLY A 19 14.76 4.57 -19.66
N GLN A 20 14.00 4.94 -18.64
CA GLN A 20 12.73 5.65 -18.80
C GLN A 20 12.96 7.17 -18.92
N LYS A 21 12.14 7.85 -19.72
CA LYS A 21 12.16 9.33 -19.83
C LYS A 21 11.79 10.01 -18.52
N GLN A 22 10.96 9.35 -17.70
CA GLN A 22 10.56 9.78 -16.36
C GLN A 22 10.78 8.61 -15.39
N PRO A 23 11.12 8.85 -14.11
CA PRO A 23 11.29 7.77 -13.14
C PRO A 23 10.01 6.93 -12.98
N THR A 24 10.14 5.61 -12.97
CA THR A 24 9.07 4.67 -12.64
C THR A 24 9.53 3.72 -11.54
N GLY A 25 8.61 3.35 -10.63
CA GLY A 25 8.94 2.46 -9.52
C GLY A 25 7.83 2.36 -8.48
N LEU A 26 8.09 1.53 -7.46
CA LEU A 26 7.28 1.42 -6.26
C LEU A 26 8.10 1.95 -5.07
N HIS A 27 7.70 3.10 -4.52
CA HIS A 27 8.45 3.79 -3.47
C HIS A 27 7.60 3.98 -2.22
N PHE A 28 8.07 3.45 -1.09
CA PHE A 28 7.59 3.81 0.24
C PHE A 28 8.70 4.55 0.99
N PRO A 29 8.42 5.72 1.59
CA PRO A 29 9.45 6.48 2.30
C PRO A 29 9.90 5.74 3.56
N LEU A 30 11.20 5.78 3.83
CA LEU A 30 11.73 5.36 5.13
C LEU A 30 11.34 6.41 6.16
N LEU A 31 10.77 6.00 7.28
CA LEU A 31 10.37 6.89 8.36
C LEU A 31 11.46 6.92 9.45
N PRO A 32 11.57 8.02 10.21
CA PRO A 32 12.39 8.02 11.43
C PRO A 32 12.06 6.82 12.32
N ASP A 33 13.07 6.27 12.97
CA ASP A 33 12.95 5.16 13.94
C ASP A 33 12.40 3.84 13.36
N SER A 34 12.30 3.72 12.03
CA SER A 34 11.91 2.46 11.38
C SER A 34 12.95 1.37 11.65
N ASN A 35 12.49 0.19 12.03
CA ASN A 35 13.36 -0.98 12.12
C ASN A 35 13.52 -1.58 10.73
N VAL A 36 14.75 -1.81 10.29
CA VAL A 36 15.07 -2.29 8.94
C VAL A 36 16.05 -3.44 8.97
N LEU A 37 16.05 -4.24 7.90
CA LEU A 37 17.06 -5.27 7.66
C LEU A 37 18.14 -4.72 6.72
N ILE A 38 19.39 -4.88 7.12
CA ILE A 38 20.57 -4.54 6.31
C ILE A 38 21.26 -5.82 5.86
N GLY A 39 21.57 -5.91 4.57
CA GLY A 39 22.40 -6.97 4.00
C GLY A 39 23.73 -6.42 3.50
N CYS A 40 24.80 -7.19 3.66
CA CYS A 40 26.14 -6.83 3.18
C CYS A 40 26.50 -7.74 2.01
N MET A 41 26.76 -7.15 0.83
CA MET A 41 27.16 -7.92 -0.35
C MET A 41 28.52 -8.56 -0.10
N ASN A 42 28.64 -9.87 -0.35
CA ASN A 42 29.88 -10.63 -0.12
C ASN A 42 30.46 -10.49 1.29
N ASN A 43 29.62 -10.25 2.30
CA ASN A 43 30.04 -10.02 3.68
C ASN A 43 30.96 -8.79 3.86
N ASP A 44 30.84 -7.80 2.97
CA ASP A 44 31.54 -6.51 3.04
C ASP A 44 30.60 -5.42 3.61
N PRO A 45 30.82 -4.92 4.84
CA PRO A 45 30.00 -3.88 5.47
C PRO A 45 29.95 -2.56 4.69
N ASP A 46 31.00 -2.26 3.92
CA ASP A 46 31.06 -1.06 3.07
C ASP A 46 30.15 -1.19 1.84
N GLN A 47 29.69 -2.41 1.53
CA GLN A 47 28.71 -2.71 0.49
C GLN A 47 27.35 -3.11 1.09
N SER A 48 26.87 -2.31 2.05
CA SER A 48 25.59 -2.53 2.71
C SER A 48 24.37 -2.01 1.93
N TYR A 49 23.25 -2.71 2.06
CA TYR A 49 21.97 -2.39 1.43
C TYR A 49 20.81 -2.57 2.42
N LEU A 50 19.88 -1.61 2.41
CA LEU A 50 18.58 -1.75 3.07
C LEU A 50 17.74 -2.74 2.27
N LEU A 51 17.45 -3.89 2.85
CA LEU A 51 16.69 -4.98 2.22
C LEU A 51 15.18 -4.76 2.34
N GLY A 52 14.74 -4.26 3.49
CA GLY A 52 13.33 -4.01 3.78
C GLY A 52 13.10 -3.62 5.24
N PHE A 53 11.83 -3.52 5.62
CA PHE A 53 11.40 -3.23 6.98
C PHE A 53 11.37 -4.50 7.83
N ALA A 54 11.89 -4.44 9.06
CA ALA A 54 11.82 -5.53 10.02
C ALA A 54 10.53 -5.42 10.85
N LEU A 55 9.67 -6.44 10.81
CA LEU A 55 8.45 -6.46 11.62
C LEU A 55 8.79 -6.74 13.09
N ASN A 56 8.11 -6.04 14.01
CA ASN A 56 8.20 -6.25 15.46
C ASN A 56 6.98 -5.61 16.15
N ASP A 57 6.91 -5.67 17.49
CA ASP A 57 5.76 -5.16 18.26
C ASP A 57 5.48 -3.66 18.07
N THR A 58 6.51 -2.87 17.74
CA THR A 58 6.39 -1.43 17.44
C THR A 58 6.22 -1.13 15.94
N GLN A 59 6.45 -2.11 15.08
CA GLN A 59 6.28 -2.04 13.62
C GLN A 59 5.54 -3.32 13.14
N PRO A 60 4.25 -3.48 13.50
CA PRO A 60 3.52 -4.70 13.22
C PRO A 60 3.15 -4.83 11.74
N SER A 61 2.83 -6.06 11.32
CA SER A 61 2.23 -6.31 10.01
C SER A 61 0.80 -5.79 9.95
N VAL A 62 0.39 -5.30 8.78
CA VAL A 62 -1.02 -4.97 8.48
C VAL A 62 -1.88 -6.22 8.23
N VAL A 63 -1.23 -7.37 7.99
CA VAL A 63 -1.87 -8.68 7.86
C VAL A 63 -1.40 -9.57 9.01
N THR A 64 -2.36 -10.11 9.75
CA THR A 64 -2.18 -10.95 10.94
C THR A 64 -2.95 -12.25 10.76
N SER A 65 -2.88 -13.15 11.75
CA SER A 65 -3.70 -14.37 11.76
C SER A 65 -5.21 -14.09 11.74
N ALA A 66 -5.66 -12.94 12.27
CA ALA A 66 -7.06 -12.56 12.31
C ALA A 66 -7.62 -12.12 10.95
N ASN A 67 -6.77 -11.71 10.01
CA ASN A 67 -7.14 -11.23 8.68
C ASN A 67 -6.24 -11.84 7.59
N ASN A 68 -5.91 -13.13 7.75
CA ASN A 68 -4.92 -13.83 6.92
C ASN A 68 -5.33 -14.04 5.44
N THR A 69 -6.59 -13.77 5.10
CA THR A 69 -7.11 -13.79 3.73
C THR A 69 -6.88 -12.47 2.99
N GLN A 70 -6.33 -11.46 3.67
CA GLN A 70 -6.16 -10.12 3.12
C GLN A 70 -4.76 -9.90 2.56
N ASN A 71 -4.71 -9.21 1.43
CA ASN A 71 -3.51 -8.58 0.89
C ASN A 71 -3.68 -7.07 1.01
N VAL A 72 -2.83 -6.39 1.78
CA VAL A 72 -3.03 -4.97 2.13
C VAL A 72 -1.81 -4.15 1.77
N LEU A 73 -2.03 -3.09 0.98
CA LEU A 73 -1.12 -1.96 0.84
C LEU A 73 -1.70 -0.79 1.63
N CYS A 74 -1.06 -0.42 2.74
CA CYS A 74 -1.49 0.69 3.58
C CYS A 74 -0.37 1.73 3.70
N SER A 75 -0.69 2.98 3.40
CA SER A 75 0.22 4.11 3.58
C SER A 75 0.17 4.65 5.02
N ARG A 76 1.16 5.45 5.42
CA ARG A 76 1.20 6.11 6.75
C ARG A 76 -0.05 6.94 7.07
N GLY A 77 -0.68 7.53 6.05
CA GLY A 77 -1.93 8.30 6.19
C GLY A 77 -3.19 7.42 6.26
N GLN A 78 -3.03 6.09 6.35
CA GLN A 78 -4.13 5.11 6.33
C GLN A 78 -4.95 5.13 5.03
N ASN A 79 -4.33 5.55 3.91
CA ASN A 79 -4.86 5.22 2.59
C ASN A 79 -4.53 3.75 2.29
N LEU A 80 -5.51 3.01 1.81
CA LEU A 80 -5.47 1.56 1.73
C LEU A 80 -5.95 1.08 0.35
N LEU A 81 -5.21 0.12 -0.20
CA LEU A 81 -5.66 -0.78 -1.25
C LEU A 81 -5.61 -2.20 -0.68
N MET A 82 -6.76 -2.89 -0.67
CA MET A 82 -6.87 -4.24 -0.09
C MET A 82 -7.62 -5.18 -1.03
N PHE A 83 -7.13 -6.42 -1.09
CA PHE A 83 -7.83 -7.56 -1.67
C PHE A 83 -8.13 -8.52 -0.53
N ASP A 84 -9.38 -8.92 -0.36
CA ASP A 84 -9.78 -9.92 0.62
C ASP A 84 -10.33 -11.16 -0.10
N ASP A 85 -9.66 -12.29 0.12
CA ASP A 85 -9.99 -13.58 -0.47
C ASP A 85 -10.90 -14.45 0.43
N THR A 86 -11.55 -13.84 1.44
CA THR A 86 -12.48 -14.55 2.32
C THR A 86 -13.54 -15.30 1.50
N PRO A 87 -13.73 -16.61 1.72
CA PRO A 87 -14.71 -17.40 0.98
C PRO A 87 -16.12 -16.81 1.04
N ASN A 88 -16.79 -16.74 -0.10
CA ASN A 88 -18.15 -16.20 -0.30
C ASN A 88 -18.33 -14.69 -0.13
N THR A 89 -17.34 -13.97 0.42
CA THR A 89 -17.35 -12.51 0.52
C THR A 89 -16.06 -11.87 -0.02
N PRO A 90 -15.53 -12.31 -1.18
CA PRO A 90 -14.31 -11.72 -1.71
C PRO A 90 -14.59 -10.28 -2.15
N HIS A 91 -13.66 -9.38 -1.87
CA HIS A 91 -13.85 -7.99 -2.25
C HIS A 91 -12.53 -7.24 -2.37
N ILE A 92 -12.57 -6.13 -3.11
CA ILE A 92 -11.45 -5.20 -3.26
C ILE A 92 -11.87 -3.85 -2.69
N VAL A 93 -11.01 -3.23 -1.89
CA VAL A 93 -11.24 -1.91 -1.28
C VAL A 93 -10.14 -0.95 -1.69
N LEU A 94 -10.53 0.22 -2.17
CA LEU A 94 -9.68 1.41 -2.25
C LEU A 94 -10.23 2.47 -1.29
N GLN A 95 -9.44 2.88 -0.30
CA GLN A 95 -9.91 3.66 0.84
C GLN A 95 -8.97 4.83 1.18
N THR A 96 -9.57 5.90 1.68
CA THR A 96 -8.91 7.00 2.40
C THR A 96 -9.75 7.41 3.62
N LEU A 97 -9.28 8.41 4.38
CA LEU A 97 -9.94 8.97 5.57
C LEU A 97 -10.44 7.92 6.56
N ALA A 98 -9.58 6.93 6.87
CA ALA A 98 -9.89 5.85 7.81
C ALA A 98 -11.21 5.11 7.53
N GLY A 99 -11.58 4.94 6.26
CA GLY A 99 -12.78 4.19 5.87
C GLY A 99 -13.98 5.06 5.51
N ASN A 100 -13.96 6.34 5.86
CA ASN A 100 -15.08 7.24 5.57
C ASN A 100 -15.22 7.59 4.09
N GLN A 101 -14.21 7.27 3.28
CA GLN A 101 -14.21 7.42 1.83
C GLN A 101 -13.62 6.19 1.18
N HIS A 102 -14.43 5.45 0.42
CA HIS A 102 -13.97 4.23 -0.22
C HIS A 102 -14.74 3.87 -1.49
N LEU A 103 -14.07 3.07 -2.32
CA LEU A 103 -14.65 2.30 -3.41
C LEU A 103 -14.49 0.82 -3.08
N VAL A 104 -15.59 0.07 -3.11
CA VAL A 104 -15.61 -1.37 -2.85
C VAL A 104 -16.17 -2.09 -4.07
N LEU A 105 -15.45 -3.09 -4.55
CA LEU A 105 -15.93 -4.06 -5.53
C LEU A 105 -16.18 -5.37 -4.78
N HIS A 106 -17.45 -5.68 -4.52
CA HIS A 106 -17.83 -6.84 -3.72
C HIS A 106 -18.30 -7.99 -4.62
N GLY A 107 -17.59 -9.11 -4.54
CA GLY A 107 -17.79 -10.31 -5.35
C GLY A 107 -18.61 -11.41 -4.67
N ASP A 108 -19.61 -11.06 -3.85
CA ASP A 108 -20.54 -12.05 -3.28
C ASP A 108 -21.24 -12.79 -4.44
N LYS A 109 -21.21 -14.13 -4.41
CA LYS A 109 -21.81 -14.98 -5.44
C LYS A 109 -23.32 -14.82 -5.54
N LYS A 110 -24.00 -14.42 -4.46
CA LYS A 110 -25.46 -14.25 -4.42
C LYS A 110 -25.87 -12.85 -4.87
N GLN A 111 -25.16 -11.83 -4.42
CA GLN A 111 -25.49 -10.42 -4.67
C GLN A 111 -24.20 -9.58 -4.77
N PRO A 112 -23.50 -9.61 -5.91
CA PRO A 112 -22.34 -8.76 -6.11
C PRO A 112 -22.78 -7.29 -6.21
N TYR A 113 -21.95 -6.38 -5.73
CA TYR A 113 -22.24 -4.94 -5.78
C TYR A 113 -20.96 -4.11 -5.87
N ILE A 114 -21.13 -2.85 -6.28
CA ILE A 114 -20.10 -1.83 -6.22
C ILE A 114 -20.60 -0.71 -5.31
N HIS A 115 -19.82 -0.34 -4.30
CA HIS A 115 -20.12 0.83 -3.46
C HIS A 115 -19.08 1.91 -3.71
N TRP A 116 -19.56 3.12 -4.00
CA TRP A 116 -18.75 4.33 -3.93
C TRP A 116 -19.32 5.22 -2.83
N LEU A 117 -18.54 5.46 -1.78
CA LEU A 117 -19.01 6.14 -0.59
C LEU A 117 -18.10 7.33 -0.24
N ALA A 118 -18.73 8.45 0.10
CA ALA A 118 -18.09 9.60 0.73
C ALA A 118 -18.95 10.09 1.91
N GLN A 119 -18.60 9.69 3.14
CA GLN A 119 -19.42 9.96 4.33
C GLN A 119 -19.22 11.36 4.91
N LEU A 120 -18.03 11.96 4.70
CA LEU A 120 -17.62 13.22 5.34
C LEU A 120 -17.47 14.39 4.36
N GLY A 121 -18.12 14.33 3.19
CA GLY A 121 -18.00 15.39 2.20
C GLY A 121 -18.81 15.16 0.93
N ALA A 122 -18.57 15.99 -0.08
CA ALA A 122 -19.21 15.87 -1.38
C ALA A 122 -18.52 14.81 -2.24
N MET A 123 -19.31 14.09 -3.02
CA MET A 123 -18.84 13.31 -4.16
C MET A 123 -19.15 14.11 -5.43
N ASN A 124 -18.12 14.47 -6.18
CA ASN A 124 -18.27 15.18 -7.44
C ASN A 124 -17.83 14.27 -8.60
N ILE A 125 -18.68 14.12 -9.61
CA ILE A 125 -18.40 13.33 -10.82
C ILE A 125 -18.44 14.28 -12.01
N PHE A 126 -17.33 14.41 -12.73
CA PHE A 126 -17.20 15.27 -13.89
C PHE A 126 -16.76 14.44 -15.10
N ALA A 127 -17.36 14.70 -16.26
CA ALA A 127 -16.87 14.18 -17.53
C ALA A 127 -16.83 15.30 -18.56
N ALA A 128 -15.79 15.31 -19.39
CA ALA A 128 -15.67 16.27 -20.49
C ALA A 128 -16.65 15.98 -21.63
N LYS A 129 -17.17 14.74 -21.71
CA LYS A 129 -18.06 14.30 -22.78
C LYS A 129 -19.32 13.65 -22.23
N ASP A 130 -19.23 12.40 -21.79
CA ASP A 130 -20.40 11.61 -21.37
C ASP A 130 -20.16 10.92 -20.02
N ILE A 131 -21.21 10.86 -19.19
CA ILE A 131 -21.35 9.91 -18.08
C ILE A 131 -22.52 9.00 -18.45
N GLN A 132 -22.24 7.72 -18.70
CA GLN A 132 -23.27 6.75 -19.05
C GLN A 132 -23.43 5.74 -17.92
N LEU A 133 -24.67 5.62 -17.43
CA LEU A 133 -25.08 4.61 -16.47
C LEU A 133 -26.23 3.84 -17.11
N GLY A 134 -26.13 2.52 -17.11
CA GLY A 134 -27.15 1.65 -17.70
C GLY A 134 -27.02 0.25 -17.14
N SER A 135 -28.12 -0.49 -17.15
CA SER A 135 -28.12 -1.93 -16.95
C SER A 135 -27.71 -2.62 -18.25
N VAL A 136 -27.01 -3.74 -18.13
CA VAL A 136 -26.65 -4.63 -19.25
C VAL A 136 -27.71 -5.72 -19.42
#